data_AF-A0A367J2Z1-F1
#
_entry.id   AF-A0A367J2Z1-F1
#
_cell.length_a   1.000
_cell.length_b   1.000
_cell.length_c   1.000
_cell.angle_alpha   90.00
_cell.angle_beta   90.00
_cell.angle_gamma   90.00
#
_symmetry.space_group_name_H-M   'P 1'
#
loop_
_entity.id
_entity.type
_entity.pdbx_description
1 polymer ?
#
loop_
_entity_poly.entity_id
_entity_poly.type
_entity_poly.pdbx_seq_one_letter_code
_entity_poly.pdbx_strand_id
1 'polypeptide(L)'
;MNCSRDFALCVLFGMEFTPDNVIKANSKLESYGDLEVCYDSSERNPMLVPKNRINYDPFTYKRYLSTPPPKTIETENNILLTSDSQLSQFVN
;
A
#
# COMPACT_ATOMS: atom_id res chain seq x y z
N MET A 1 -12.58 -9.73 -3.36
CA MET A 1 -13.00 -8.35 -3.69
C MET A 1 -12.02 -7.48 -2.94
N ASN A 2 -10.96 -7.04 -3.61
CA ASN A 2 -9.85 -6.37 -2.95
C ASN A 2 -10.29 -4.92 -2.68
N CYS A 3 -10.39 -4.51 -1.41
CA CYS A 3 -10.66 -3.12 -1.09
C CYS A 3 -9.44 -2.27 -1.45
N SER A 4 -9.63 -1.25 -2.29
CA SER A 4 -8.59 -0.23 -2.51
C SER A 4 -8.43 0.63 -1.27
N ARG A 5 -7.21 1.15 -1.04
CA ARG A 5 -6.92 2.14 0.01
C ARG A 5 -7.89 3.33 -0.04
N ASP A 6 -8.16 3.85 -1.23
CA ASP A 6 -9.03 5.03 -1.40
C ASP A 6 -10.47 4.73 -1.01
N PHE A 7 -10.96 3.55 -1.35
CA PHE A 7 -12.28 3.08 -0.95
C PHE A 7 -12.35 2.91 0.58
N ALA A 8 -11.32 2.29 1.18
CA ALA A 8 -11.22 2.13 2.62
C ALA A 8 -11.20 3.47 3.37
N LEU A 9 -10.53 4.49 2.81
CA LEU A 9 -10.53 5.85 3.35
C LEU A 9 -11.92 6.48 3.32
N CYS A 10 -12.66 6.35 2.21
CA CYS A 10 -14.03 6.83 2.14
C CYS A 10 -14.94 6.12 3.16
N VAL A 11 -14.83 4.79 3.30
CA VAL A 11 -15.59 4.02 4.29
C VAL A 11 -15.26 4.46 5.71
N LEU A 12 -13.97 4.62 6.04
CA LEU A 12 -13.52 5.05 7.36
C LEU A 12 -14.13 6.39 7.77
N PHE A 13 -14.21 7.34 6.84
CA PHE A 13 -14.77 8.67 7.09
C PHE A 13 -16.29 8.77 6.83
N GLY A 14 -16.96 7.67 6.49
CA GLY A 14 -18.39 7.65 6.21
C GLY A 14 -18.79 8.47 4.98
N MET A 15 -17.92 8.53 3.97
CA MET A 15 -18.13 9.27 2.73
C MET A 15 -18.44 8.32 1.57
N GLU A 16 -19.20 8.81 0.59
CA GLU A 16 -19.39 8.10 -0.68
C GLU A 16 -18.07 8.05 -1.47
N PHE A 17 -17.84 6.95 -2.19
CA PHE A 17 -16.64 6.76 -3.01
C PHE A 17 -16.71 7.62 -4.27
N THR A 18 -16.21 8.85 -4.17
CA THR A 18 -16.04 9.81 -5.27
C THR A 18 -14.62 10.37 -5.27
N PRO A 19 -14.08 10.79 -6.42
CA PRO A 19 -12.71 11.34 -6.50
C PRO A 19 -12.47 12.52 -5.54
N ASP A 20 -13.45 13.42 -5.44
CA ASP A 20 -13.38 14.59 -4.55
C ASP A 20 -13.33 14.19 -3.08
N ASN A 21 -14.08 13.16 -2.70
CA ASN A 21 -14.10 12.65 -1.33
C ASN A 21 -12.82 11.90 -0.99
N VAL A 22 -12.20 11.20 -1.95
CA VAL A 22 -10.89 10.56 -1.76
C VAL A 22 -9.82 11.61 -1.47
N ILE A 23 -9.83 12.74 -2.19
CA ILE A 23 -8.89 13.86 -1.93
C ILE A 23 -9.11 14.41 -0.52
N LYS A 24 -10.36 14.72 -0.15
CA LYS A 24 -10.69 15.20 1.20
C LYS A 24 -10.30 14.20 2.29
N ALA A 25 -10.52 12.90 2.06
CA ALA A 25 -10.17 11.84 2.99
C ALA A 25 -8.65 11.77 3.20
N ASN A 26 -7.87 11.85 2.12
CA ASN A 26 -6.42 11.85 2.19
C ASN A 26 -5.88 13.09 2.92
N SER A 27 -6.36 14.29 2.59
CA SER A 27 -5.97 15.51 3.33
C SER A 27 -6.32 15.42 4.82
N LYS A 28 -7.45 14.80 5.16
CA LYS A 28 -7.85 14.57 6.54
C LYS A 28 -6.93 13.55 7.23
N LEU A 29 -6.54 12.47 6.56
CA LEU A 29 -5.56 11.51 7.07
C LEU A 29 -4.22 12.19 7.38
N GLU A 30 -3.70 12.99 6.45
CA GLU A 30 -2.44 13.73 6.61
C GLU A 30 -2.49 14.69 7.80
N SER A 31 -3.66 15.30 8.06
CA SER A 31 -3.85 16.17 9.23
C SER A 31 -3.71 15.47 10.59
N TYR A 32 -3.93 14.15 10.64
CA TYR A 32 -3.75 13.37 11.86
C TYR A 32 -2.29 12.94 12.12
N GLY A 33 -1.37 13.23 11.19
CA GLY A 33 0.05 12.94 11.35
C GLY A 33 0.41 11.50 10.97
N ASP A 34 1.15 10.79 11.83
CA ASP A 34 1.75 9.49 11.53
C ASP A 34 0.78 8.29 11.60
N LEU A 35 -0.47 8.51 11.20
CA LEU A 35 -1.49 7.48 11.09
C LEU A 35 -1.56 6.95 9.65
N GLU A 36 -1.90 5.68 9.53
CA GLU A 36 -2.12 5.02 8.25
C GLU A 36 -3.41 4.19 8.33
N VAL A 37 -4.09 4.05 7.18
CA VAL A 37 -5.27 3.21 7.04
C VAL A 37 -4.84 1.75 6.86
N CYS A 38 -5.35 0.87 7.70
CA CYS A 38 -5.11 -0.57 7.64
C CYS A 38 -6.36 -1.37 8.03
N TYR A 39 -6.25 -2.69 7.98
CA TYR A 39 -7.28 -3.63 8.43
C TYR A 39 -6.62 -4.81 9.16
N ASP A 40 -7.40 -5.56 9.92
CA ASP A 40 -6.91 -6.72 10.69
C ASP A 40 -7.31 -8.06 10.05
N SER A 41 -8.54 -8.50 10.32
CA SER A 41 -9.17 -9.72 9.88
C SER A 41 -10.11 -9.46 8.70
N SER A 42 -10.67 -8.24 8.59
CA SER A 42 -11.66 -7.90 7.56
C SER A 42 -11.30 -6.60 6.86
N GLU A 43 -11.04 -6.69 5.55
CA GLU A 43 -10.83 -5.53 4.67
C GLU A 43 -12.00 -4.54 4.65
N ARG A 44 -13.19 -4.95 5.10
CA ARG A 44 -14.38 -4.08 5.13
C ARG A 44 -14.40 -3.13 6.33
N ASN A 45 -13.55 -3.37 7.32
CA ASN A 45 -13.49 -2.60 8.55
C ASN A 45 -12.15 -1.86 8.63
N PRO A 46 -12.00 -0.72 7.90
CA PRO A 46 -10.79 0.06 7.94
C PRO A 46 -10.59 0.67 9.33
N MET A 47 -9.34 0.71 9.76
CA MET A 47 -8.91 1.31 11.02
C MET A 47 -7.72 2.25 10.81
N LEU A 48 -7.60 3.24 11.70
CA LEU A 48 -6.45 4.15 11.76
C LEU A 48 -5.47 3.65 12.81
N VAL A 49 -4.25 3.35 12.38
CA VAL A 49 -3.20 2.87 13.28
C VAL A 49 -1.91 3.64 13.01
N PRO A 50 -1.13 4.00 14.04
CA PRO A 50 0.18 4.61 13.83
C PRO A 50 1.09 3.73 12.98
N LYS A 51 1.85 4.33 12.07
CA LYS A 51 2.76 3.57 11.17
C LYS A 51 3.74 2.71 11.96
N ASN A 52 4.25 3.23 13.08
CA ASN A 52 5.13 2.49 13.99
C ASN A 52 4.49 1.21 14.53
N ARG A 53 3.18 1.25 14.86
CA ARG A 53 2.48 0.08 15.38
C ARG A 53 2.21 -0.97 14.31
N ILE A 54 1.91 -0.53 13.07
CA ILE A 54 1.79 -1.43 11.92
C ILE A 54 3.11 -2.14 11.65
N ASN A 55 4.22 -1.41 11.71
CA ASN A 55 5.55 -2.00 11.50
C ASN A 55 5.97 -2.95 12.64
N TYR A 56 5.53 -2.68 13.87
CA TYR A 56 5.78 -3.53 15.03
C TYR A 56 5.03 -4.86 14.95
N ASP A 57 3.81 -4.86 14.42
CA ASP A 57 2.97 -6.06 14.28
C ASP A 57 2.34 -6.15 12.87
N PRO A 58 3.13 -6.58 11.87
CA PRO A 58 2.68 -6.65 10.47
C PRO A 58 1.72 -7.82 10.21
N PHE A 59 1.58 -8.76 11.14
CA PHE A 59 0.69 -9.91 11.00
C PHE A 59 -0.74 -9.54 11.40
N THR A 60 -0.87 -8.72 12.44
CA THR A 60 -2.17 -8.19 12.87
C THR A 60 -2.63 -7.06 11.96
N TYR A 61 -1.75 -6.11 11.60
CA TYR A 61 -2.15 -4.93 10.83
C TYR A 61 -1.71 -5.02 9.37
N LYS A 62 -2.68 -5.22 8.47
CA LYS A 62 -2.46 -5.33 7.04
C LYS A 62 -2.81 -4.01 6.35
N ARG A 63 -1.89 -3.49 5.55
CA ARG A 63 -2.14 -2.29 4.75
C ARG A 63 -2.98 -2.64 3.53
N TYR A 64 -3.88 -1.73 3.15
CA TYR A 64 -4.54 -1.82 1.87
C TYR A 64 -3.51 -1.62 0.75
N LEU A 65 -3.64 -2.42 -0.31
CA LEU A 65 -2.87 -2.17 -1.52
C LEU A 65 -3.36 -0.85 -2.10
N SER A 66 -2.43 0.09 -2.29
CA SER A 66 -2.69 1.18 -3.22
C SER A 66 -2.98 0.51 -4.57
N THR A 67 -4.04 0.94 -5.26
CA THR A 67 -4.14 0.70 -6.71
C THR A 67 -2.78 1.02 -7.33
N PRO A 68 -2.36 0.21 -8.32
CA PRO A 68 -0.95 -0.08 -8.57
C PRO A 68 -0.14 1.21 -8.62
N PRO A 69 1.10 1.20 -8.09
CA PRO A 69 2.00 2.34 -8.24
C PRO A 69 1.97 2.78 -9.72
N PRO A 70 2.11 4.08 -10.02
CA PRO A 70 2.39 4.50 -11.39
C PRO A 70 3.51 3.57 -11.84
N LYS A 71 3.29 2.83 -12.94
CA LYS A 71 4.24 1.85 -13.46
C LYS A 71 5.61 2.42 -13.15
N THR A 72 6.31 1.82 -12.17
CA THR A 72 7.74 1.99 -12.14
C THR A 72 8.10 1.74 -13.59
N ILE A 73 8.85 2.64 -14.19
CA ILE A 73 9.55 2.28 -15.41
C ILE A 73 10.50 1.18 -14.91
N GLU A 74 9.97 -0.03 -14.76
CA GLU A 74 10.65 -1.26 -15.04
C GLU A 74 11.14 -0.98 -16.43
N THR A 75 12.37 -0.48 -16.49
CA THR A 75 13.19 -0.87 -17.62
C THR A 75 13.13 -2.38 -17.52
N GLU A 76 12.28 -2.99 -18.34
CA GLU A 76 12.23 -4.42 -18.57
C GLU A 76 13.60 -4.80 -19.14
N ASN A 77 14.63 -4.75 -18.31
CA ASN A 77 15.79 -5.58 -18.48
C ASN A 77 15.27 -6.96 -18.11
N ASN A 78 14.59 -7.59 -19.07
CA ASN A 78 14.47 -9.03 -19.15
C ASN A 78 15.89 -9.58 -19.17
N ILE A 79 16.54 -9.65 -18.02
CA ILE A 79 17.77 -10.41 -17.84
C ILE A 79 17.30 -11.85 -17.77
N LEU A 80 16.98 -12.38 -18.95
CA LEU A 80 16.94 -13.80 -19.19
C LEU A 80 18.39 -14.27 -19.01
N LEU A 81 18.71 -14.76 -17.81
CA LEU A 81 20.00 -15.35 -17.49
C LEU A 81 20.12 -16.65 -18.29
N THR A 82 20.65 -16.55 -19.52
CA THR A 82 20.80 -17.69 -20.45
C THR A 82 22.18 -18.36 -20.36
N SER A 83 23.08 -17.87 -19.50
CA SER A 83 24.46 -18.37 -19.45
C SER A 83 25.03 -18.35 -18.03
N ASP A 84 25.43 -19.52 -17.55
CA ASP A 84 26.07 -19.77 -16.24
C ASP A 84 27.40 -19.00 -16.05
N SER A 85 27.98 -18.45 -17.12
CA SER A 85 29.22 -17.64 -17.05
C SER A 85 29.06 -16.30 -16.34
N GLN A 86 27.83 -15.82 -16.11
CA GLN A 86 27.58 -14.53 -15.46
C GLN A 86 27.69 -14.59 -13.92
N LEU A 87 27.71 -15.80 -13.33
CA LEU A 87 27.87 -15.97 -11.88
C LEU A 87 29.32 -15.75 -11.42
N SER A 88 30.29 -15.91 -12.32
CA SER A 88 31.72 -15.84 -11.98
C SER A 88 32.23 -14.40 -11.75
N GLN A 89 31.50 -13.38 -12.21
CA GLN A 89 31.91 -11.97 -12.04
C GLN A 89 31.47 -11.36 -10.71
N PHE A 90 30.51 -11.98 -10.02
CA PHE A 90 30.06 -11.53 -8.69
C PHE A 90 30.81 -12.20 -7.54
N VAL A 91 31.52 -13.29 -7.82
CA VAL A 91 32.36 -13.99 -6.84
C VAL A 91 33.82 -13.69 -7.15
N ASN A 92 34.21 -12.42 -7.07
CA ASN A 92 35.60 -12.02 -6.81
C ASN A 92 35.65 -10.66 -6.11
#